data_AF-A0A920E5I3-F1
#
_entry.id   AF-A0A920E5I3-F1
#
_cell.length_a   1.000
_cell.length_b   1.000
_cell.length_c   1.000
_cell.angle_alpha   90.00
_cell.angle_beta   90.00
_cell.angle_gamma   90.00
#
_symmetry.space_group_name_H-M   'P 1'
#
loop_
_entity.id
_entity.type
_entity.pdbx_description
1 polymer ?
#
loop_
_entity_poly.entity_id
_entity_poly.type
_entity_poly.pdbx_seq_one_letter_code
_entity_poly.pdbx_strand_id
1 'polypeptide(L)'
;MLSKLIVWGKDRSDAIKRMARALDEYIVLGLKTNLGFLNRLMEEKDFISGKLDTGFIDKHKKLLKTPKTSLEISSLAGVITLHAAADSQTSQRDPRFTPWKYIARRSSVSRNSMF
;
A
#
# COMPACT_ATOMS: atom_id res chain seq x y z
N MET A 1 1.11 7.45 -16.27
CA MET A 1 -0.04 6.87 -15.53
C MET A 1 0.06 5.35 -15.65
N LEU A 2 -0.01 4.60 -14.55
CA LEU A 2 0.18 3.13 -14.56
C LEU A 2 -1.13 2.38 -14.87
N SER A 3 -2.21 2.71 -14.15
CA SER A 3 -3.53 2.09 -14.27
C SER A 3 -4.61 3.03 -13.71
N LYS A 4 -5.89 2.62 -13.84
CA LYS A 4 -7.04 3.26 -13.18
C LYS A 4 -7.72 2.23 -12.28
N LEU A 5 -7.90 2.56 -11.00
CA LEU A 5 -8.68 1.77 -10.06
C LEU A 5 -10.08 2.38 -9.94
N ILE A 6 -11.11 1.58 -10.17
CA ILE A 6 -12.51 2.02 -10.15
C ILE A 6 -13.27 1.09 -9.21
N VAL A 7 -14.08 1.66 -8.32
CA VAL A 7 -14.96 0.91 -7.42
C VAL A 7 -16.38 1.42 -7.53
N TRP A 8 -17.32 0.56 -7.17
CA TRP A 8 -18.74 0.89 -7.09
C TRP A 8 -19.28 0.44 -5.73
N GLY A 9 -20.21 1.20 -5.18
CA GLY A 9 -20.94 0.90 -3.94
C GLY A 9 -22.37 1.41 -4.04
N LYS A 10 -23.24 0.97 -3.13
CA LYS A 10 -24.67 1.36 -3.17
C LYS A 10 -24.87 2.86 -2.97
N ASP A 11 -23.96 3.46 -2.21
CA ASP A 11 -23.92 4.88 -1.88
C ASP A 11 -22.46 5.35 -1.84
N ARG A 12 -22.28 6.66 -1.72
CA ARG A 12 -20.96 7.28 -1.71
C ARG A 12 -20.08 6.79 -0.56
N SER A 13 -20.67 6.53 0.62
CA SER A 13 -19.92 6.06 1.78
C SER A 13 -19.39 4.63 1.55
N ASP A 14 -20.23 3.74 1.01
CA ASP A 14 -19.84 2.38 0.64
C ASP A 14 -18.75 2.39 -0.44
N ALA A 15 -18.88 3.23 -1.48
CA ALA A 15 -17.86 3.38 -2.51
C ALA A 15 -16.52 3.87 -1.95
N ILE A 16 -16.51 4.83 -1.01
CA ILE A 16 -15.28 5.31 -0.36
C ILE A 16 -14.63 4.20 0.47
N LYS A 17 -15.42 3.46 1.27
CA LYS A 17 -14.91 2.34 2.07
C LYS A 17 -14.29 1.25 1.20
N ARG A 18 -14.93 0.93 0.07
CA ARG A 18 -14.40 -0.03 -0.91
C ARG A 18 -13.14 0.49 -1.58
N MET A 19 -13.07 1.78 -1.91
CA MET A 19 -11.88 2.40 -2.49
C MET A 19 -10.69 2.35 -1.52
N ALA A 20 -10.91 2.71 -0.25
CA ALA A 20 -9.88 2.64 0.79
C ALA A 20 -9.29 1.23 0.90
N ARG A 21 -10.16 0.21 1.02
CA ARG A 21 -9.73 -1.19 1.05
C ARG A 21 -8.97 -1.60 -0.22
N ALA A 22 -9.50 -1.24 -1.40
CA ALA A 22 -8.89 -1.60 -2.67
C ALA A 22 -7.50 -0.97 -2.85
N LEU A 23 -7.29 0.25 -2.34
CA LEU A 23 -5.99 0.90 -2.35
C LEU A 23 -4.99 0.27 -1.37
N ASP A 24 -5.45 -0.18 -0.19
CA ASP A 24 -4.61 -0.89 0.78
C ASP A 24 -4.13 -2.26 0.26
N GLU A 25 -4.96 -2.92 -0.55
CA GLU A 25 -4.61 -4.18 -1.21
C GLU A 25 -3.82 -3.94 -2.53
N TYR A 26 -3.65 -2.69 -2.97
CA TYR A 26 -3.02 -2.34 -4.25
C TYR A 26 -1.49 -2.36 -4.18
N ILE A 27 -0.88 -3.48 -4.57
CA ILE A 27 0.56 -3.68 -4.48
C ILE A 27 1.27 -3.25 -5.77
N VAL A 28 2.11 -2.23 -5.68
CA VAL A 28 3.07 -1.83 -6.73
C VAL A 28 4.46 -1.75 -6.12
N LEU A 29 5.39 -2.56 -6.63
CA LEU A 29 6.75 -2.67 -6.12
C LEU A 29 7.74 -1.99 -7.08
N GLY A 30 8.81 -1.42 -6.52
CA GLY A 30 9.93 -0.85 -7.29
C GLY A 30 9.68 0.52 -7.91
N LEU A 31 8.48 1.09 -7.78
CA LEU A 31 8.12 2.40 -8.32
C LEU A 31 7.51 3.29 -7.24
N LYS A 32 7.87 4.57 -7.26
CA LYS A 32 7.17 5.59 -6.46
C LYS A 32 5.79 5.81 -7.07
N THR A 33 4.74 5.67 -6.27
CA THR A 33 3.35 5.85 -6.70
C THR A 33 2.65 6.96 -5.92
N ASN A 34 1.47 7.36 -6.39
CA ASN A 34 0.57 8.29 -5.71
C ASN A 34 -0.38 7.59 -4.71
N LEU A 35 -0.24 6.29 -4.47
CA LEU A 35 -1.14 5.51 -3.62
C LEU A 35 -1.27 6.10 -2.21
N GLY A 36 -0.16 6.51 -1.59
CA GLY A 36 -0.20 7.11 -0.26
C GLY A 36 -1.01 8.41 -0.20
N PHE A 37 -1.01 9.21 -1.27
CA PHE A 37 -1.87 10.40 -1.35
C PHE A 37 -3.34 10.00 -1.47
N LEU A 38 -3.67 9.03 -2.32
CA LEU A 38 -5.04 8.55 -2.52
C LEU A 38 -5.61 7.94 -1.23
N ASN A 39 -4.82 7.19 -0.46
CA ASN A 39 -5.24 6.67 0.85
C ASN A 39 -5.63 7.79 1.81
N ARG A 40 -4.76 8.80 1.97
CA ARG A 40 -5.06 9.95 2.83
C ARG A 40 -6.28 10.73 2.36
N LEU A 41 -6.53 10.79 1.06
CA LEU A 41 -7.72 11.44 0.50
C LEU A 41 -9.00 10.69 0.89
N MET A 42 -8.98 9.35 0.92
CA MET A 42 -10.15 8.55 1.33
C MET A 42 -10.51 8.73 2.82
N GLU A 43 -9.56 9.15 3.65
CA GLU A 43 -9.74 9.40 5.09
C GLU A 43 -10.09 10.87 5.42
N GLU A 44 -10.02 11.77 4.45
CA GLU A 44 -10.23 13.20 4.67
C GLU A 44 -11.72 13.53 4.82
N LYS A 45 -12.07 14.35 5.84
CA LYS A 45 -13.45 14.58 6.25
C LYS A 45 -14.26 15.41 5.24
N ASP A 46 -13.67 16.43 4.65
CA ASP A 46 -14.34 17.27 3.64
C ASP A 46 -14.57 16.47 2.34
N PHE A 47 -13.65 15.57 2.00
CA PHE A 47 -13.79 14.58 0.96
C PHE A 47 -14.90 13.58 1.29
N ILE A 48 -14.94 13.00 2.48
CA ILE A 48 -16.00 12.06 2.87
C ILE A 48 -17.38 12.75 2.92
N SER A 49 -17.45 14.01 3.33
CA SER A 49 -18.71 14.78 3.36
C SER A 49 -19.14 15.35 2.01
N GLY A 50 -18.28 15.28 0.98
CA GLY A 50 -18.58 15.76 -0.36
C GLY A 50 -18.44 17.29 -0.54
N LYS A 51 -17.77 17.97 0.40
CA LYS A 51 -17.46 19.41 0.33
C LYS A 51 -16.25 19.63 -0.59
N LEU A 52 -16.47 19.48 -1.89
CA LEU A 52 -15.43 19.45 -2.91
C LEU A 52 -15.65 20.54 -3.95
N ASP A 53 -14.57 21.19 -4.36
CA ASP A 53 -14.53 22.12 -5.48
C ASP A 53 -13.20 21.96 -6.26
N THR A 54 -13.03 22.70 -7.36
CA THR A 54 -11.83 22.60 -8.20
C THR A 54 -10.56 23.08 -7.51
N GLY A 55 -10.67 23.86 -6.43
CA GLY A 55 -9.54 24.32 -5.59
C GLY A 55 -9.34 23.50 -4.32
N PHE A 56 -10.03 22.37 -4.16
CA PHE A 56 -9.99 21.56 -2.94
C PHE A 56 -8.56 21.16 -2.51
N ILE A 57 -7.75 20.67 -3.45
CA ILE A 57 -6.38 20.22 -3.15
C ILE A 57 -5.48 21.39 -2.74
N ASP A 58 -5.69 22.59 -3.28
CA ASP A 58 -4.94 23.79 -2.86
C ASP A 58 -5.27 24.20 -1.43
N LYS A 59 -6.53 24.03 -1.01
CA LYS A 59 -6.99 24.23 0.37
C LYS A 59 -6.48 23.13 1.30
N HIS A 60 -6.13 21.95 0.78
CA HIS A 60 -5.73 20.76 1.54
C HIS A 60 -4.32 20.26 1.20
N LYS A 61 -3.37 21.18 0.96
CA LYS A 61 -1.95 20.87 0.67
C LYS A 61 -1.28 19.94 1.69
N LYS A 62 -1.82 19.84 2.91
CA LYS A 62 -1.35 18.89 3.93
C LYS A 62 -1.42 17.43 3.44
N LEU A 63 -2.39 17.07 2.61
CA LEU A 63 -2.56 15.72 2.06
C LEU A 63 -1.42 15.30 1.13
N LEU A 64 -0.75 16.27 0.50
CA LEU A 64 0.37 16.01 -0.42
C LEU A 64 1.66 15.66 0.32
N LYS A 65 1.76 15.98 1.61
CA LYS A 65 2.95 15.69 2.41
C LYS A 65 2.97 14.21 2.78
N THR A 66 4.09 13.55 2.50
CA THR A 66 4.35 12.21 3.02
C THR A 66 4.66 12.32 4.52
N PRO A 67 4.01 11.53 5.39
CA PRO A 67 4.37 11.51 6.80
C PRO A 67 5.84 11.08 6.93
N LYS A 68 6.60 11.79 7.78
CA LYS A 68 7.95 11.37 8.13
C LYS A 68 7.85 10.10 8.97
N THR A 69 8.43 9.01 8.50
CA THR A 69 8.65 7.82 9.32
C THR A 69 9.58 8.19 10.47
N SER A 70 9.24 7.82 11.71
CA SER A 70 10.13 8.04 12.85
C SER A 70 11.35 7.14 12.76
N LEU A 71 12.46 7.60 13.32
CA LEU A 71 13.72 6.87 13.33
C LEU A 71 13.58 5.53 14.10
N GLU A 72 12.70 5.50 15.09
CA GLU A 72 12.36 4.33 15.90
C GLU A 72 11.65 3.22 15.09
N ILE A 73 10.70 3.59 14.23
CA ILE A 73 10.02 2.61 13.36
C ILE A 73 11.03 2.03 12.36
N SER A 74 11.95 2.87 11.86
CA SER A 74 12.99 2.43 10.93
C SER A 74 14.01 1.50 11.61
N SER A 75 14.41 1.77 12.86
CA SER A 75 15.37 0.92 13.58
C SER A 75 14.77 -0.43 13.91
N LEU A 76 13.51 -0.46 14.38
CA LEU A 76 12.79 -1.70 14.65
C LEU A 76 12.63 -2.55 13.37
N ALA A 77 12.22 -1.95 12.25
CA ALA A 77 12.11 -2.64 10.97
C ALA A 77 13.46 -3.21 10.51
N GLY A 78 14.56 -2.48 10.74
CA GLY A 78 15.92 -2.94 10.48
C GLY A 78 16.29 -4.20 11.28
N VAL A 79 16.05 -4.19 12.60
CA VAL A 79 16.34 -5.33 13.47
C VAL A 79 15.52 -6.56 13.08
N ILE A 80 14.21 -6.41 12.82
CA ILE A 80 13.34 -7.51 12.38
C ILE A 80 13.82 -8.09 11.05
N THR A 81 14.21 -7.23 10.10
CA THR A 81 14.70 -7.66 8.79
C THR A 81 16.02 -8.42 8.92
N LEU A 82 16.95 -7.95 9.75
CA LEU A 82 18.22 -8.62 10.03
C LEU A 82 18.00 -9.99 10.68
N HIS A 83 17.09 -10.07 11.66
CA HIS A 83 16.77 -11.31 12.34
C HIS A 83 16.13 -12.34 11.39
N ALA A 84 15.13 -11.92 10.61
CA ALA A 84 14.49 -12.78 9.61
C ALA A 84 15.45 -13.21 8.48
N ALA A 85 16.44 -12.37 8.14
CA ALA A 85 17.48 -12.71 7.18
C ALA A 85 18.50 -13.72 7.73
N ALA A 86 18.83 -13.63 9.03
CA ALA A 86 19.67 -14.61 9.72
C ALA A 86 18.99 -16.00 9.75
N ASP A 87 17.68 -16.06 10.00
CA ASP A 87 16.90 -17.30 9.97
C ASP A 87 16.77 -17.91 8.57
N SER A 88 16.97 -17.13 7.51
CA SER A 88 16.75 -17.54 6.10
C SER A 88 17.98 -18.18 5.43
N GLN A 89 19.08 -18.46 6.14
CA GLN A 89 20.36 -18.86 5.52
C GLN A 89 20.48 -20.33 5.02
N THR A 90 19.44 -21.17 5.06
CA THR A 90 19.57 -22.63 4.78
C THR A 90 18.90 -23.17 3.51
N SER A 91 18.56 -22.36 2.50
CA SER A 91 18.05 -22.88 1.22
C SER A 91 18.94 -22.51 0.03
N GLN A 92 19.54 -23.52 -0.62
CA GLN A 92 20.22 -23.35 -1.91
C GLN A 92 19.26 -22.69 -2.93
N ARG A 93 19.73 -21.64 -3.61
CA ARG A 93 18.94 -20.88 -4.58
C ARG A 93 19.10 -21.51 -5.97
N ASP A 94 18.01 -21.93 -6.59
CA ASP A 94 18.01 -22.41 -7.98
C ASP A 94 18.25 -21.21 -8.94
N PRO A 95 19.34 -21.19 -9.73
CA PRO A 95 19.67 -20.07 -10.61
C PRO A 95 18.64 -19.85 -11.75
N ARG A 96 17.70 -20.77 -11.97
CA ARG A 96 16.62 -20.62 -12.96
C ARG A 96 15.44 -19.75 -12.49
N PHE A 97 15.44 -19.27 -11.25
CA PHE A 97 14.36 -18.45 -10.69
C PHE A 97 14.79 -16.98 -10.51
N THR A 98 14.06 -16.06 -11.15
CA THR A 98 14.24 -14.62 -10.91
C THR A 98 13.66 -14.19 -9.56
N PRO A 99 14.17 -13.10 -8.95
CA PRO A 99 13.68 -12.61 -7.65
C PRO A 99 12.16 -12.41 -7.62
N TRP A 100 11.57 -11.92 -8.71
CA TRP A 100 10.13 -11.71 -8.82
C TRP A 100 9.32 -13.02 -8.89
N LYS A 101 9.85 -14.04 -9.57
CA LYS A 101 9.22 -15.37 -9.64
C LYS A 101 9.27 -16.08 -8.28
N TYR A 102 10.34 -15.87 -7.53
CA TYR A 102 10.48 -16.36 -6.15
C TYR A 102 9.50 -15.68 -5.19
N ILE A 103 9.42 -14.35 -5.22
CA ILE A 103 8.49 -13.58 -4.39
C ILE A 103 7.04 -13.98 -4.70
N ALA A 104 6.64 -14.00 -5.97
CA ALA A 104 5.28 -14.38 -6.38
C ALA A 104 4.87 -15.78 -5.87
N ARG A 105 5.80 -16.75 -5.92
CA ARG A 105 5.58 -18.12 -5.42
C ARG A 105 5.48 -18.16 -3.89
N ARG A 106 6.32 -17.42 -3.17
CA ARG A 106 6.24 -17.34 -1.70
C ARG A 106 4.92 -16.70 -1.27
N SER A 107 4.50 -15.64 -1.95
CA SER A 107 3.22 -14.96 -1.71
C SER A 107 1.99 -15.80 -2.07
N SER A 108 2.10 -16.77 -2.97
CA SER A 108 0.99 -17.67 -3.30
C SER A 108 0.80 -18.78 -2.26
N VAL A 109 1.88 -19.26 -1.64
CA VAL A 109 1.84 -20.32 -0.62
C VAL A 109 1.27 -19.82 0.71
N SER A 110 1.54 -18.56 1.10
CA SER A 110 1.03 -17.99 2.36
C SER A 110 -0.47 -17.61 2.34
N ARG A 111 -1.16 -17.74 1.19
CA ARG A 111 -2.59 -17.42 1.06
C ARG A 111 -3.51 -18.62 1.23
N ASN A 112 -2.96 -19.83 1.36
CA ASN A 112 -3.75 -21.07 1.44
C ASN A 112 -4.05 -21.55 2.87
N SER A 113 -3.84 -20.71 3.90
CA SER A 113 -4.10 -21.06 5.31
C SER A 113 -5.10 -20.14 6.01
N MET A 114 -6.07 -19.58 5.29
CA MET A 114 -7.21 -18.83 5.86
C MET A 114 -8.52 -19.23 5.17
N PHE A 115 -8.86 -20.50 5.29
CA PHE A 115 -10.24 -20.96 5.41
C PHE A 115 -10.34 -21.75 6.71
#